data_AF-B1HP51-F1
#
_entry.id   AF-B1HP51-F1
#
_cell.length_a   1.000
_cell.length_b   1.000
_cell.length_c   1.000
_cell.angle_alpha   90.00
_cell.angle_beta   90.00
_cell.angle_gamma   90.00
#
_symmetry.space_group_name_H-M   'P 1'
#
loop_
_entity.id
_entity.type
_entity.pdbx_description
1 polymer ?
#
loop_
_entity_poly.entity_id
_entity_poly.type
_entity_poly.pdbx_seq_one_letter_code
_entity_poly.pdbx_strand_id
1 'polypeptide(L)' 'MKIAEVGNIIEFKNGLQGIVEKVNENSVIVNLTYMENFDSLEIEEKTVVNHKRYKILYTNEA' A
#
# COMPACT_ATOMS: atom_id res chain seq x y z
N MET A 1 -0.81 1.31 17.17
CA MET A 1 -0.98 1.56 15.73
C MET A 1 -1.23 0.22 15.07
N LYS A 2 -2.29 0.07 14.28
CA LYS A 2 -2.57 -1.21 13.59
C LYS A 2 -1.64 -1.31 12.37
N ILE A 3 -0.88 -2.40 12.28
CA ILE A 3 -0.01 -2.67 11.13
C ILE A 3 -0.85 -3.33 10.04
N ALA A 4 -0.56 -2.99 8.78
CA ALA A 4 -1.26 -3.60 7.65
C ALA A 4 -0.68 -5.00 7.39
N GLU A 5 -1.54 -5.92 6.99
CA GLU A 5 -1.16 -7.29 6.65
C GLU A 5 -1.10 -7.46 5.13
N VAL A 6 -0.47 -8.55 4.69
CA VAL A 6 -0.42 -8.91 3.27
C VAL A 6 -1.85 -9.03 2.72
N GLY A 7 -2.11 -8.42 1.57
CA GLY A 7 -3.42 -8.34 0.93
C GLY A 7 -4.30 -7.17 1.40
N ASN A 8 -3.92 -6.41 2.43
CA ASN A 8 -4.64 -5.19 2.80
C ASN A 8 -4.44 -4.09 1.77
N ILE A 9 -5.42 -3.20 1.63
CA ILE A 9 -5.31 -1.98 0.83
C ILE A 9 -5.01 -0.82 1.76
N ILE A 10 -3.95 -0.06 1.45
CA ILE A 10 -3.58 1.14 2.20
C ILE A 10 -3.57 2.37 1.31
N GLU A 11 -3.84 3.53 1.92
CA GLU A 11 -3.67 4.84 1.31
C GLU A 11 -2.46 5.55 1.94
N PHE A 12 -1.62 6.14 1.10
CA PHE A 12 -0.43 6.89 1.50
C PHE A 12 -0.21 8.09 0.57
N LYS A 13 0.71 8.99 0.95
CA LYS A 13 1.03 10.22 0.18
C LYS A 13 -0.23 11.01 -0.27
N ASN A 14 -1.25 11.08 0.58
CA ASN A 14 -2.49 11.84 0.36
C ASN A 14 -3.26 11.44 -0.92
N GLY A 15 -3.46 10.12 -1.14
CA GLY A 15 -4.40 9.62 -2.15
C GLY A 15 -3.85 8.49 -3.02
N LEU A 16 -2.56 8.17 -2.94
CA LEU A 16 -2.04 6.95 -3.57
C LEU A 16 -2.50 5.74 -2.79
N GLN A 17 -2.98 4.74 -3.50
CA GLN A 17 -3.46 3.49 -2.92
C GLN A 17 -2.61 2.33 -3.43
N GLY A 18 -2.47 1.30 -2.61
CA GLY A 18 -1.75 0.10 -3.00
C GLY A 18 -2.09 -1.09 -2.13
N ILE A 19 -1.89 -2.28 -2.71
CA ILE A 19 -2.09 -3.56 -2.02
C ILE A 19 -0.78 -3.94 -1.34
N VAL A 20 -0.82 -4.28 -0.06
CA VAL A 20 0.35 -4.74 0.69
C VAL A 20 0.77 -6.12 0.20
N GLU A 21 1.98 -6.24 -0.33
CA GLU A 21 2.57 -7.54 -0.71
C GLU A 21 3.51 -8.09 0.36
N LYS A 22 4.15 -7.20 1.12
CA LYS A 22 5.13 -7.60 2.15
C LYS A 22 5.10 -6.65 3.33
N VAL A 23 5.25 -7.20 4.54
CA VAL A 23 5.38 -6.45 5.78
C VAL A 23 6.81 -6.64 6.30
N ASN A 24 7.48 -5.54 6.59
CA ASN A 24 8.79 -5.49 7.25
C ASN A 24 8.61 -4.88 8.66
N GLU A 25 9.69 -4.79 9.44
CA GLU A 25 9.63 -4.28 10.81
C GLU A 25 9.15 -2.81 10.91
N ASN A 26 9.54 -1.97 9.95
CA ASN A 26 9.30 -0.53 9.97
C ASN A 26 8.50 -0.02 8.76
N SER A 27 8.19 -0.90 7.81
CA SER A 27 7.57 -0.53 6.54
C SER A 27 6.79 -1.68 5.92
N VAL A 28 5.97 -1.33 4.94
CA VAL A 28 5.32 -2.28 4.03
C VAL A 28 5.77 -2.03 2.61
N ILE A 29 5.83 -3.08 1.81
CA ILE A 29 5.95 -2.98 0.36
C ILE A 29 4.54 -3.09 -0.21
N VAL A 30 4.17 -2.11 -1.02
CA VAL A 30 2.87 -2.07 -1.69
C VAL A 30 3.01 -2.13 -3.19
N ASN A 31 2.06 -2.79 -3.82
CA ASN A 31 1.88 -2.86 -5.26
C ASN A 31 0.82 -1.83 -5.71
N LEU A 32 1.19 -1.01 -6.70
CA LEU A 32 0.44 0.11 -7.24
C LEU A 32 -0.32 -0.24 -8.53
N THR A 33 -0.05 -1.39 -9.14
CA THR A 33 -0.70 -1.84 -10.39
C THR A 33 -2.18 -2.13 -10.22
N TYR A 34 -2.70 -2.09 -9.00
CA TYR A 34 -4.14 -2.14 -8.71
C TYR A 34 -4.88 -0.85 -9.11
N MET A 35 -4.19 0.28 -9.19
CA MET A 35 -4.82 1.55 -9.57
C MET A 35 -5.07 1.61 -11.08
N GLU A 36 -6.28 1.97 -11.50
CA GLU A 36 -6.65 2.07 -12.93
C GLU A 36 -5.79 3.09 -13.71
N ASN A 37 -5.29 4.12 -13.02
CA ASN A 37 -4.43 5.14 -13.62
C ASN A 37 -2.93 4.85 -13.51
N PHE A 38 -2.53 3.66 -13.04
CA PHE A 38 -1.13 3.29 -12.86
C PHE A 38 -0.31 3.47 -14.14
N ASP A 39 -0.82 2.97 -15.28
CA ASP A 39 -0.13 3.04 -16.58
C ASP A 39 0.14 4.47 -17.05
N SER A 40 -0.62 5.45 -16.55
CA SER A 40 -0.47 6.87 -16.89
C SER A 40 0.47 7.63 -15.96
N LEU A 41 0.86 7.05 -14.82
CA LEU A 41 1.61 7.74 -13.77
C LEU A 41 3.14 7.63 -13.94
N GLU A 42 3.63 6.78 -14.85
CA GLU A 42 5.08 6.52 -15.06
C GLU A 42 5.85 6.24 -13.75
N ILE A 43 5.18 5.63 -12.76
CA ILE A 43 5.76 5.28 -11.46
C ILE A 43 6.16 3.80 -11.41
N GLU A 44 7.05 3.47 -10.48
CA GLU A 44 7.39 2.07 -10.20
C GLU A 44 6.16 1.28 -9.71
N GLU A 45 6.04 0.03 -10.14
CA GLU A 45 4.96 -0.89 -9.75
C GLU A 45 4.88 -1.08 -8.23
N LYS A 46 6.01 -0.97 -7.54
CA LYS A 46 6.12 -1.22 -6.11
C LYS A 46 6.79 -0.07 -5.39
N THR A 47 6.32 0.21 -4.18
CA THR A 47 6.95 1.22 -3.33
C THR A 47 6.97 0.82 -1.87
N VAL A 48 7.91 1.40 -1.12
CA VAL A 48 8.09 1.14 0.32
C VAL A 48 7.45 2.27 1.11
N VAL A 49 6.53 1.92 2.00
CA VAL A 49 5.79 2.89 2.82
C VAL A 49 6.02 2.61 4.29
N ASN A 50 6.43 3.63 5.05
CA ASN A 50 6.62 3.51 6.49
C ASN A 50 5.27 3.31 7.20
N HIS A 51 5.24 2.49 8.26
CA HIS A 51 4.01 2.24 9.03
C HIS A 51 3.33 3.51 9.56
N LYS A 52 4.09 4.58 9.80
CA LYS A 52 3.57 5.87 10.28
C LYS A 52 2.98 6.76 9.18
N ARG A 53 3.05 6.36 7.90
CA ARG A 53 2.74 7.20 6.73
C ARG A 53 1.63 6.65 5.83
N TYR A 54 0.78 5.77 6.34
CA TYR A 54 -0.39 5.27 5.61
C TYR A 54 -1.62 5.12 6.50
N LYS A 55 -2.78 4.93 5.87
CA LYS A 55 -4.04 4.50 6.50
C LYS A 55 -4.49 3.20 5.85
N ILE A 56 -4.97 2.26 6.66
CA ILE A 56 -5.56 1.00 6.14
C ILE A 56 -6.99 1.30 5.69
N LEU A 57 -7.31 1.05 4.43
CA LEU A 57 -8.64 1.27 3.86
C LEU A 57 -9.49 0.01 3.88
N TYR A 58 -8.90 -1.13 3.48
CA TYR A 58 -9.57 -2.42 3.47
C TYR A 58 -8.69 -3.45 4.16
N THR A 59 -9.27 -4.11 5.15
CA THR A 59 -8.71 -5.30 5.77
C THR A 59 -9.31 -6.51 5.07
N ASN A 60 -8.45 -7.44 4.68
CA ASN A 60 -8.90 -8.72 4.16
C ASN A 60 -9.32 -9.59 5.35
N GLU A 61 -10.48 -9.28 5.94
CA GLU A 61 -11.08 -10.12 6.97
C GLU A 61 -11.83 -11.25 6.24
N ALA A 62 -11.29 -12.47 6.39
CA ALA A 62 -11.87 -13.70 5.90
C ALA A 62 -13.12 -14.09 6.72
#